data_AF-A0A8H7NHC2-F1
#
_entry.id   AF-A0A8H7NHC2-F1
#
_cell.length_a   1.000
_cell.length_b   1.000
_cell.length_c   1.000
_cell.angle_alpha   90.00
_cell.angle_beta   90.00
_cell.angle_gamma   90.00
#
_symmetry.space_group_name_H-M   'P 1'
#
loop_
_entity.id
_entity.type
_entity.pdbx_description
1 polymer ?
#
loop_
_entity_poly.entity_id
_entity_poly.type
_entity_poly.pdbx_seq_one_letter_code
_entity_poly.pdbx_strand_id
1 'polypeptide(L)'
;MLEHEYAVAVEQRQEQWWSIFRGTNGLRTTIAFWPGLAQQCIGLKLFRTFGTYFFQQAGVSQPFTVKCITLSIQIATVLVNIVLVDNFGRRPLACWAVTISWVACCVVGVLGVTPDNQAKTYVFVLFACFWNIGMMTCGTVATTFNGEISSQLLRPYTAAFAVGITCVLGVIMDVFVLYMVNANQWNWGLKISWFYAGIGFPAMVGMWLLIPESKGRSTAELDELFERKIKPWRFSQAETATERLVKSKE
;
A
#
# COMPACT_ATOMS: atom_id res chain seq x y z
N MET A 1 21.88 3.94 -28.42
CA MET A 1 21.56 4.09 -26.98
C MET A 1 21.45 5.58 -26.63
N LEU A 2 22.49 6.40 -26.83
CA LEU A 2 22.45 7.85 -26.60
C LEU A 2 21.37 8.61 -27.41
N GLU A 3 21.15 8.28 -28.68
CA GLU A 3 20.10 8.92 -29.49
C GLU A 3 18.68 8.59 -29.00
N HIS A 4 18.48 7.39 -28.45
CA HIS A 4 17.20 6.99 -27.88
C HIS A 4 16.94 7.72 -26.55
N GLU A 5 17.96 7.84 -25.69
CA GLU A 5 17.85 8.64 -24.46
C GLU A 5 17.59 10.12 -24.75
N TYR A 6 18.24 10.67 -25.79
CA TYR A 6 18.01 12.06 -26.20
C TYR A 6 16.60 12.26 -26.76
N ALA A 7 16.09 11.34 -27.58
CA ALA A 7 14.72 11.38 -28.09
C ALA A 7 13.69 11.32 -26.95
N VAL A 8 13.88 10.41 -25.99
CA VAL A 8 13.04 10.28 -24.78
C VAL A 8 13.08 11.55 -23.93
N ALA A 9 14.26 12.17 -23.76
CA ALA A 9 14.41 13.41 -23.00
C ALA A 9 13.72 14.61 -23.67
N VAL A 10 13.74 14.67 -25.01
CA VAL A 10 13.04 15.71 -25.79
C VAL A 10 11.52 15.52 -25.71
N GLU A 11 11.02 14.29 -25.82
CA GLU A 11 9.59 13.97 -25.64
C GLU A 11 9.12 14.27 -24.21
N GLN A 12 9.90 13.90 -23.19
CA GLN A 12 9.62 14.24 -21.79
C GLN A 12 9.49 15.75 -21.56
N ARG A 13 10.26 16.56 -22.29
CA ARG A 13 10.24 18.02 -22.17
C ARG A 13 9.02 18.66 -22.86
N GLN A 14 8.38 17.94 -23.78
CA GLN A 14 7.19 18.39 -24.51
C GLN A 14 5.87 17.95 -23.83
N GLU A 15 5.90 16.86 -23.07
CA GLU A 15 4.74 16.34 -22.33
C GLU A 15 4.28 17.28 -21.19
N GLN A 16 2.99 17.56 -21.15
CA GLN A 16 2.37 18.38 -20.11
C GLN A 16 2.01 17.52 -18.90
N TRP A 17 2.12 18.06 -17.69
CA TRP A 17 1.81 17.30 -16.45
C TRP A 17 0.37 16.76 -16.40
N TRP A 18 -0.59 17.39 -17.09
CA TRP A 18 -1.97 16.89 -17.19
C TRP A 18 -2.11 15.64 -18.07
N SER A 19 -1.11 15.29 -18.90
CA SER A 19 -1.12 14.07 -19.73
C SER A 19 -1.25 12.79 -18.91
N ILE A 20 -0.90 12.85 -17.63
CA ILE A 20 -1.04 11.76 -16.65
C ILE A 20 -2.50 11.30 -16.52
N PHE A 21 -3.47 12.21 -16.65
CA PHE A 21 -4.90 11.88 -16.53
C PHE A 21 -5.57 11.54 -17.86
N ARG A 22 -4.84 11.61 -18.98
CA ARG A 22 -5.44 11.49 -20.30
C ARG A 22 -5.50 10.03 -20.76
N GLY A 23 -6.70 9.55 -21.07
CA GLY A 23 -6.93 8.23 -21.65
C GLY A 23 -6.43 7.08 -20.76
N THR A 24 -5.67 6.15 -21.34
CA THR A 24 -5.12 4.96 -20.67
C THR A 24 -4.16 5.32 -19.53
N ASN A 25 -3.47 6.46 -19.62
CA ASN A 25 -2.55 6.93 -18.57
C ASN A 25 -3.28 7.30 -17.28
N GLY A 26 -4.54 7.76 -17.37
CA GLY A 26 -5.35 8.05 -16.18
C GLY A 26 -5.59 6.81 -15.33
N LEU A 27 -5.90 5.67 -15.97
CA LEU A 27 -6.09 4.40 -15.29
C LEU A 27 -4.79 3.88 -14.67
N ARG A 28 -3.65 4.04 -15.37
CA ARG A 28 -2.33 3.69 -14.84
C ARG A 28 -1.97 4.53 -13.61
N THR A 29 -2.29 5.82 -13.65
CA THR A 29 -2.06 6.74 -12.53
C THR A 29 -2.91 6.37 -11.33
N THR A 30 -4.21 6.08 -11.55
CA THR A 30 -5.09 5.57 -10.49
C THR A 30 -4.52 4.32 -9.85
N ILE A 31 -4.05 3.36 -10.64
CA ILE A 31 -3.46 2.13 -10.15
C ILE A 31 -2.15 2.38 -9.39
N ALA A 32 -1.35 3.36 -9.83
CA ALA A 32 -0.06 3.69 -9.21
C ALA A 32 -0.21 4.30 -7.81
N PHE A 33 -1.15 5.23 -7.60
CA PHE A 33 -1.34 5.84 -6.28
C PHE A 33 -2.25 5.03 -5.34
N TRP A 34 -3.09 4.13 -5.86
CA TRP A 34 -4.06 3.37 -5.05
C TRP A 34 -3.44 2.61 -3.85
N PRO A 35 -2.29 1.93 -3.98
CA PRO A 35 -1.63 1.28 -2.85
C PRO A 35 -1.21 2.25 -1.73
N GLY A 36 -0.73 3.45 -2.08
CA GLY A 36 -0.39 4.48 -1.11
C GLY A 36 -1.64 5.01 -0.38
N LEU A 37 -2.74 5.19 -1.12
CA LEU A 37 -4.03 5.57 -0.55
C LEU A 37 -4.56 4.50 0.39
N ALA A 38 -4.54 3.23 -0.02
CA ALA A 38 -4.99 2.11 0.81
C ALA A 38 -4.18 2.01 2.11
N GLN A 39 -2.87 2.27 2.04
CA GLN A 39 -2.01 2.30 3.22
C GLN A 39 -2.43 3.42 4.21
N GLN A 40 -2.78 4.61 3.73
CA GLN A 40 -3.26 5.68 4.62
C GLN A 40 -4.66 5.37 5.19
N CYS A 41 -5.56 4.81 4.37
CA CYS A 41 -6.92 4.44 4.79
C CYS A 41 -6.95 3.29 5.81
N ILE A 42 -5.97 2.40 5.83
CA ILE A 42 -5.87 1.32 6.84
C ILE A 42 -5.19 1.81 8.14
N GLY A 43 -4.70 3.05 8.14
CA GLY A 43 -4.25 3.74 9.33
C GLY A 43 -2.76 3.62 9.60
N LEU A 44 -1.91 3.76 8.57
CA LEU A 44 -0.44 3.72 8.68
C LEU A 44 0.09 4.49 9.90
N LYS A 45 -0.50 5.63 10.20
CA LYS A 45 -0.08 6.54 11.26
C LYS A 45 -0.62 6.16 12.63
N LEU A 46 -1.78 5.52 12.71
CA LEU A 46 -2.44 5.14 13.96
C LEU A 46 -1.53 4.25 14.82
N PHE A 47 -1.09 3.11 14.28
CA PHE A 47 -0.26 2.17 15.03
C PHE A 47 1.24 2.51 14.95
N ARG A 48 1.73 3.12 13.87
CA ARG A 48 3.15 3.51 13.78
C ARG A 48 3.50 4.63 14.77
N THR A 49 2.69 5.68 14.79
CA THR A 49 2.93 6.86 15.64
C THR A 49 2.37 6.62 17.04
N PHE A 50 1.08 6.30 17.14
CA PHE A 50 0.37 6.17 18.41
C PHE A 50 0.33 4.74 18.99
N GLY A 51 0.94 3.76 18.33
CA GLY A 51 0.97 2.37 18.85
C GLY A 51 1.50 2.28 20.28
N THR A 52 2.55 3.04 20.62
CA THR A 52 3.06 3.10 22.01
C THR A 52 2.07 3.65 23.00
N TYR A 53 1.30 4.64 22.58
CA TYR A 53 0.27 5.22 23.44
C TYR A 53 -0.81 4.18 23.74
N PHE A 54 -1.22 3.38 22.74
CA PHE A 54 -2.13 2.26 22.95
C PHE A 54 -1.51 1.14 23.80
N PHE A 55 -0.22 0.83 23.64
CA PHE A 55 0.48 -0.14 24.49
C PHE A 55 0.61 0.35 25.94
N GLN A 56 0.81 1.65 26.16
CA GLN A 56 0.80 2.25 27.49
C GLN A 56 -0.59 2.21 28.11
N GLN A 57 -1.64 2.55 27.35
CA GLN A 57 -3.03 2.42 27.80
C GLN A 57 -3.38 0.97 28.15
N ALA A 58 -2.77 -0.02 27.47
CA ALA A 58 -2.95 -1.43 27.75
C ALA A 58 -2.11 -1.95 28.96
N GLY A 59 -1.40 -1.07 29.67
CA GLY A 59 -0.68 -1.38 30.91
C GLY A 59 0.77 -1.83 30.73
N VAL A 60 1.38 -1.65 29.55
CA VAL A 60 2.80 -1.99 29.34
C VAL A 60 3.70 -0.91 29.95
N SER A 61 4.48 -1.30 30.96
CA SER A 61 5.30 -0.42 31.80
C SER A 61 6.47 0.25 31.06
N GLN A 62 6.92 -0.29 29.92
CA GLN A 62 8.09 0.19 29.18
C GLN A 62 7.79 0.48 27.70
N PRO A 63 7.35 1.69 27.34
CA PRO A 63 7.02 2.07 25.96
C PRO A 63 8.22 2.03 25.00
N PHE A 64 9.43 2.31 25.50
CA PHE A 64 10.65 2.32 24.70
C PHE A 64 10.99 0.92 24.16
N THR A 65 10.94 -0.08 25.04
CA THR A 65 11.18 -1.49 24.70
C THR A 65 10.21 -1.97 23.61
N VAL A 66 8.94 -1.57 23.70
CA VAL A 66 7.92 -1.90 22.69
C VAL A 66 8.20 -1.25 21.33
N LYS A 67 8.67 0.01 21.29
CA LYS A 67 9.12 0.63 20.03
C LYS A 67 10.29 -0.12 19.42
N CYS A 68 11.30 -0.46 20.22
CA CYS A 68 12.46 -1.21 19.75
C CYS A 68 12.04 -2.54 19.12
N ILE A 69 11.18 -3.32 19.80
CA ILE A 69 10.66 -4.59 19.28
C ILE A 69 9.90 -4.38 17.96
N THR A 70 9.01 -3.38 17.91
CA THR A 70 8.21 -3.09 16.71
C THR A 70 9.09 -2.67 15.52
N LEU A 71 10.18 -1.94 15.77
CA LEU A 71 11.16 -1.57 14.73
C LEU A 71 11.96 -2.79 14.25
N SER A 72 12.41 -3.66 15.16
CA SER A 72 13.10 -4.91 14.80
C SER A 72 12.22 -5.83 13.94
N ILE A 73 10.94 -5.96 14.27
CA ILE A 73 9.97 -6.74 13.48
C ILE A 73 9.80 -6.13 12.08
N GLN A 74 9.73 -4.80 11.97
CA GLN A 74 9.65 -4.13 10.66
C GLN A 74 10.87 -4.42 9.79
N ILE A 75 12.08 -4.36 10.35
CA ILE A 75 13.32 -4.68 9.61
C ILE A 75 13.30 -6.13 9.14
N ALA A 76 12.97 -7.08 10.03
CA ALA A 76 12.87 -8.49 9.69
C ALA A 76 11.82 -8.74 8.58
N THR A 77 10.67 -8.05 8.66
CA THR A 77 9.62 -8.14 7.64
C THR A 77 10.10 -7.69 6.27
N VAL A 78 10.89 -6.62 6.19
CA VAL A 78 11.45 -6.15 4.91
C VAL A 78 12.36 -7.20 4.29
N LEU A 79 13.24 -7.81 5.09
CA LEU A 79 14.14 -8.85 4.60
C LEU A 79 13.38 -10.07 4.06
N VAL A 80 12.34 -10.51 4.77
CA VAL A 80 11.46 -11.59 4.30
C VAL A 80 10.72 -11.17 3.03
N ASN A 81 10.28 -9.91 2.96
CA ASN A 81 9.50 -9.44 1.83
C ASN A 81 10.30 -9.41 0.53
N ILE A 82 11.60 -9.09 0.59
CA ILE A 82 12.48 -9.13 -0.59
C ILE A 82 12.45 -10.52 -1.23
N VAL A 83 12.54 -11.59 -0.44
CA VAL A 83 12.51 -12.97 -0.94
C VAL A 83 11.11 -13.40 -1.38
N LEU A 84 10.07 -12.92 -0.69
CA LEU A 84 8.68 -13.29 -0.99
C LEU A 84 8.16 -12.64 -2.27
N VAL A 85 8.56 -11.40 -2.57
CA VAL A 85 8.13 -10.66 -3.77
C VAL A 85 8.50 -11.41 -5.04
N ASP A 86 9.72 -11.95 -5.12
CA ASP A 86 10.21 -12.65 -6.31
C ASP A 86 9.52 -14.02 -6.49
N ASN A 87 9.18 -14.71 -5.40
CA ASN A 87 8.59 -16.04 -5.43
C ASN A 87 7.07 -16.03 -5.59
N PHE A 88 6.33 -15.21 -4.84
CA PHE A 88 4.86 -15.23 -4.81
C PHE A 88 4.20 -14.27 -5.81
N GLY A 89 4.93 -13.31 -6.36
CA GLY A 89 4.35 -12.26 -7.19
C GLY A 89 3.79 -11.09 -6.39
N ARG A 90 3.51 -9.99 -7.07
CA ARG A 90 3.34 -8.67 -6.42
C ARG A 90 1.90 -8.39 -6.03
N ARG A 91 0.94 -8.81 -6.87
CA ARG A 91 -0.48 -8.63 -6.59
C ARG A 91 -0.97 -9.45 -5.39
N PRO A 92 -0.73 -10.79 -5.30
CA PRO A 92 -1.21 -11.56 -4.15
C PRO A 92 -0.59 -11.02 -2.87
N LEU A 93 0.70 -10.69 -2.90
CA LEU A 93 1.39 -10.17 -1.73
C LEU A 93 0.82 -8.85 -1.22
N ALA A 94 0.55 -7.88 -2.11
CA ALA A 94 -0.09 -6.62 -1.74
C ALA A 94 -1.53 -6.82 -1.24
N CYS A 95 -2.32 -7.65 -1.92
CA CYS A 95 -3.72 -7.88 -1.57
C CYS A 95 -3.87 -8.63 -0.24
N TRP A 96 -3.07 -9.69 -0.03
CA TRP A 96 -3.04 -10.42 1.24
C TRP A 96 -2.53 -9.55 2.39
N ALA A 97 -1.48 -8.76 2.17
CA ALA A 97 -0.95 -7.85 3.18
C ALA A 97 -2.00 -6.83 3.64
N VAL A 98 -2.70 -6.20 2.69
CA VAL A 98 -3.80 -5.27 2.98
C VAL A 98 -4.96 -5.97 3.69
N THR A 99 -5.30 -7.19 3.29
CA THR A 99 -6.38 -7.96 3.91
C THR A 99 -6.05 -8.32 5.36
N ILE A 100 -4.82 -8.78 5.63
CA ILE A 100 -4.34 -9.10 6.99
C ILE A 100 -4.35 -7.85 7.87
N SER A 101 -3.84 -6.72 7.36
CA SER A 101 -3.86 -5.46 8.12
C SER A 101 -5.28 -4.96 8.39
N TRP A 102 -6.21 -5.12 7.45
CA TRP A 102 -7.61 -4.76 7.68
C TRP A 102 -8.28 -5.65 8.74
N VAL A 103 -8.09 -6.98 8.67
CA VAL A 103 -8.60 -7.91 9.69
C VAL A 103 -8.03 -7.57 11.07
N ALA A 104 -6.74 -7.25 11.15
CA ALA A 104 -6.12 -6.81 12.40
C ALA A 104 -6.76 -5.53 12.95
N CYS A 105 -7.06 -4.53 12.09
CA CYS A 105 -7.81 -3.35 12.50
C CYS A 105 -9.21 -3.67 13.02
N CYS A 106 -9.94 -4.59 12.37
CA CYS A 106 -11.25 -5.04 12.84
C CYS A 106 -11.17 -5.68 14.23
N VAL A 107 -10.20 -6.58 14.45
CA VAL A 107 -10.04 -7.25 15.75
C VAL A 107 -9.67 -6.25 16.84
N VAL A 108 -8.73 -5.33 16.58
CA VAL A 108 -8.38 -4.27 17.54
C VAL A 108 -9.59 -3.36 17.83
N GLY A 109 -10.42 -3.07 16.83
CA GLY A 109 -11.67 -2.34 17.02
C GLY A 109 -12.63 -3.05 17.99
N VAL A 110 -12.81 -4.37 17.85
CA VAL A 110 -13.66 -5.18 18.75
C VAL A 110 -13.10 -5.21 20.18
N LEU A 111 -11.77 -5.33 20.33
CA LEU A 111 -11.11 -5.25 21.64
C LEU A 111 -11.31 -3.89 22.32
N GLY A 112 -11.54 -2.82 21.56
CA GLY A 112 -11.86 -1.49 22.09
C GLY A 112 -13.25 -1.36 22.71
N VAL A 113 -14.15 -2.32 22.49
CA VAL A 113 -15.53 -2.34 23.04
C VAL A 113 -15.67 -3.35 24.19
N THR A 114 -14.75 -4.32 24.27
CA THR A 114 -14.78 -5.40 25.25
C THR A 114 -14.18 -4.94 26.59
N PRO A 115 -14.70 -5.41 27.75
CA PRO A 115 -14.15 -5.09 29.07
C PRO A 115 -12.66 -5.46 29.21
N ASP A 116 -11.96 -4.68 30.04
CA ASP A 116 -10.52 -4.83 30.25
C ASP A 116 -10.20 -6.15 30.95
N ASN A 117 -9.36 -6.97 30.31
CA ASN A 117 -8.85 -8.22 30.84
C ASN A 117 -7.39 -8.42 30.38
N GLN A 118 -6.58 -9.16 31.13
CA GLN A 118 -5.19 -9.47 30.77
C GLN A 118 -5.09 -10.14 29.39
N ALA A 119 -6.05 -10.99 29.04
CA ALA A 119 -6.13 -11.64 27.73
C ALA A 119 -6.24 -10.64 26.56
N LYS A 120 -6.92 -9.49 26.76
CA LYS A 120 -7.07 -8.45 25.73
C LYS A 120 -5.72 -7.86 25.33
N THR A 121 -4.81 -7.65 26.28
CA THR A 121 -3.49 -7.09 26.01
C THR A 121 -2.64 -8.02 25.13
N TYR A 122 -2.66 -9.33 25.39
CA TYR A 122 -1.94 -10.30 24.55
C TYR A 122 -2.50 -10.35 23.11
N VAL A 123 -3.82 -10.38 22.96
CA VAL A 123 -4.47 -10.38 21.65
C VAL A 123 -4.16 -9.07 20.91
N PHE A 124 -4.21 -7.92 21.59
CA PHE A 124 -3.86 -6.63 21.02
C PHE A 124 -2.43 -6.61 20.47
N VAL A 125 -1.44 -7.08 21.24
CA VAL A 125 -0.03 -7.13 20.81
C VAL A 125 0.14 -8.00 19.57
N LEU A 126 -0.48 -9.18 19.56
CA LEU A 126 -0.40 -10.12 18.44
C LEU A 126 -0.98 -9.52 17.14
N PHE A 127 -2.16 -8.92 17.20
CA PHE A 127 -2.76 -8.29 16.02
C PHE A 127 -2.06 -6.99 15.61
N ALA A 128 -1.48 -6.25 16.53
CA ALA A 128 -0.63 -5.10 16.21
C ALA A 128 0.65 -5.52 15.44
N CYS A 129 1.22 -6.69 15.78
CA CYS A 129 2.35 -7.26 15.03
C CYS A 129 1.92 -7.65 13.60
N PHE A 130 0.81 -8.37 13.44
CA PHE A 130 0.27 -8.72 12.12
C PHE A 130 -0.05 -7.49 11.27
N TRP A 131 -0.62 -6.46 11.89
CA TRP A 131 -0.87 -5.20 11.23
C TRP A 131 0.44 -4.57 10.73
N ASN A 132 1.49 -4.51 11.56
CA ASN A 132 2.79 -3.94 11.17
C ASN A 132 3.43 -4.69 10.00
N ILE A 133 3.34 -6.03 10.02
CA ILE A 133 3.85 -6.88 8.94
C ILE A 133 3.15 -6.53 7.63
N GLY A 134 1.81 -6.55 7.62
CA GLY A 134 1.02 -6.27 6.42
C GLY A 134 1.25 -4.84 5.89
N MET A 135 1.40 -3.85 6.77
CA MET A 135 1.64 -2.46 6.35
C MET A 135 3.02 -2.26 5.74
N MET A 136 4.04 -2.95 6.25
CA MET A 136 5.39 -2.88 5.70
C MET A 136 5.48 -3.56 4.34
N THR A 137 4.85 -4.73 4.21
CA THR A 137 4.74 -5.45 2.93
C THR A 137 3.97 -4.62 1.89
N CYS A 138 2.83 -4.02 2.27
CA CYS A 138 2.08 -3.15 1.36
C CYS A 138 2.91 -1.94 0.92
N GLY A 139 3.67 -1.32 1.82
CA GLY A 139 4.47 -0.12 1.51
C GLY A 139 5.62 -0.39 0.55
N THR A 140 6.31 -1.51 0.74
CA THR A 140 7.41 -1.92 -0.15
C THR A 140 6.89 -2.33 -1.52
N VAL A 141 5.78 -3.07 -1.60
CA VAL A 141 5.17 -3.40 -2.90
C VAL A 141 4.65 -2.16 -3.60
N ALA A 142 4.04 -1.21 -2.87
CA ALA A 142 3.51 0.03 -3.44
C ALA A 142 4.59 0.87 -4.15
N THR A 143 5.79 0.99 -3.58
CA THR A 143 6.87 1.76 -4.19
C THR A 143 7.44 1.07 -5.42
N THR A 144 7.58 -0.26 -5.39
CA THR A 144 8.05 -1.01 -6.57
C THR A 144 7.01 -1.00 -7.71
N PHE A 145 5.73 -1.04 -7.36
CA PHE A 145 4.61 -1.03 -8.30
C PHE A 145 4.44 0.32 -9.02
N ASN A 146 4.63 1.43 -8.30
CA ASN A 146 4.72 2.76 -8.90
C ASN A 146 5.81 2.84 -9.97
N GLY A 147 6.92 2.14 -9.74
CA GLY A 147 7.97 1.96 -10.73
C GLY A 147 7.48 1.24 -11.98
N GLU A 148 6.81 0.10 -11.84
CA GLU A 148 6.56 -0.79 -12.99
C GLU A 148 5.40 -0.38 -13.90
N ILE A 149 4.40 0.31 -13.35
CA ILE A 149 3.15 0.62 -14.09
C ILE A 149 3.18 2.00 -14.73
N SER A 150 4.09 2.86 -14.27
CA SER A 150 4.26 4.16 -14.87
C SER A 150 4.89 4.04 -16.26
N SER A 151 4.30 4.72 -17.24
CA SER A 151 4.91 4.89 -18.56
C SER A 151 6.29 5.54 -18.40
N GLN A 152 7.30 5.08 -19.13
CA GLN A 152 8.68 5.55 -18.99
C GLN A 152 8.80 7.07 -19.13
N LEU A 153 7.99 7.67 -19.99
CA LEU A 153 7.95 9.13 -20.21
C LEU A 153 7.31 9.88 -19.03
N LEU A 154 6.19 9.37 -18.48
CA LEU A 154 5.44 10.05 -17.41
C LEU A 154 5.76 9.57 -15.99
N ARG A 155 6.74 8.68 -15.84
CA ARG A 155 7.19 8.11 -14.55
C ARG A 155 7.51 9.14 -13.47
N PRO A 156 8.31 10.20 -13.72
CA PRO A 156 8.61 11.17 -12.67
C PRO A 156 7.34 11.92 -12.21
N TYR A 157 6.47 12.29 -13.15
CA TYR A 157 5.25 13.01 -12.81
C TYR A 157 4.22 12.15 -12.08
N THR A 158 4.05 10.90 -12.52
CA THR A 158 3.12 9.93 -11.89
C THR A 158 3.57 9.58 -10.48
N ALA A 159 4.88 9.33 -10.29
CA ALA A 159 5.44 9.03 -8.98
C ALA A 159 5.35 10.23 -8.03
N ALA A 160 5.68 11.44 -8.51
CA ALA A 160 5.53 12.67 -7.73
C ALA A 160 4.06 12.90 -7.32
N PHE A 161 3.11 12.68 -8.24
CA PHE A 161 1.69 12.81 -7.95
C PHE A 161 1.22 11.76 -6.91
N ALA A 162 1.61 10.50 -7.08
CA ALA A 162 1.26 9.42 -6.16
C ALA A 162 1.78 9.67 -4.75
N VAL A 163 3.04 10.09 -4.61
CA VAL A 163 3.63 10.46 -3.32
C VAL A 163 2.95 11.71 -2.76
N GLY A 164 2.73 12.74 -3.58
CA GLY A 164 2.07 13.99 -3.18
C GLY A 164 0.68 13.76 -2.60
N ILE A 165 -0.16 12.98 -3.28
CA ILE A 165 -1.51 12.63 -2.78
C ILE A 165 -1.44 11.82 -1.49
N THR A 166 -0.49 10.88 -1.40
CA THR A 166 -0.31 10.04 -0.21
C THR A 166 0.12 10.88 1.00
N CYS A 167 0.93 11.92 0.78
CA CYS A 167 1.32 12.88 1.80
C CYS A 167 0.15 13.77 2.25
N VAL A 168 -0.64 14.31 1.32
CA VAL A 168 -1.82 15.15 1.65
C VAL A 168 -2.84 14.34 2.45
N LEU A 169 -3.18 13.13 2.00
CA LEU A 169 -4.06 12.23 2.74
C LEU A 169 -3.47 11.84 4.10
N GLY A 170 -2.15 11.65 4.17
CA GLY A 170 -1.43 11.41 5.42
C GLY A 170 -1.61 12.53 6.43
N VAL A 171 -1.46 13.80 6.01
CA VAL A 171 -1.65 14.98 6.87
C VAL A 171 -3.10 15.07 7.36
N ILE A 172 -4.06 14.87 6.46
CA ILE A 172 -5.49 14.89 6.81
C ILE A 172 -5.77 13.83 7.88
N MET A 173 -5.30 12.61 7.67
CA MET A 173 -5.46 11.52 8.64
C MET A 173 -4.73 11.79 9.96
N ASP A 174 -3.52 12.36 9.93
CA ASP A 174 -2.77 12.71 11.14
C ASP A 174 -3.54 13.71 12.02
N VAL A 175 -4.16 14.72 11.39
CA VAL A 175 -5.03 15.68 12.10
C VAL A 175 -6.23 14.97 12.74
N PHE A 176 -6.92 14.11 11.99
CA PHE A 176 -8.04 13.33 12.53
C PHE A 176 -7.63 12.45 13.72
N VAL A 177 -6.49 11.74 13.61
CA VAL A 177 -5.99 10.89 14.71
C VAL A 177 -5.70 11.70 15.96
N LEU A 178 -5.08 12.87 15.83
CA LEU A 178 -4.78 13.74 16.97
C LEU A 178 -6.06 14.15 17.72
N TYR A 179 -7.13 14.51 16.99
CA TYR A 179 -8.42 14.81 17.62
C TYR A 179 -9.08 13.59 18.28
N MET A 180 -8.94 12.41 17.66
CA MET A 180 -9.52 11.17 18.15
C MET A 180 -8.81 10.61 19.40
N VAL A 181 -7.48 10.75 19.47
CA VAL A 181 -6.63 10.26 20.58
C VAL A 181 -6.65 11.22 21.77
N ASN A 182 -6.87 12.52 21.55
CA ASN A 182 -6.86 13.50 22.63
C ASN A 182 -8.02 13.27 23.62
N ALA A 183 -7.67 13.11 24.90
CA ALA A 183 -8.61 12.84 26.00
C ALA A 183 -9.60 13.98 26.25
N ASN A 184 -9.26 15.22 25.87
CA ASN A 184 -10.10 16.40 26.05
C ASN A 184 -11.05 16.66 24.86
N GLN A 185 -11.01 15.82 23.83
CA GLN A 185 -11.80 15.99 22.60
C GLN A 185 -12.70 14.76 22.41
N TRP A 186 -12.38 13.90 21.44
CA TRP A 186 -13.23 12.76 21.11
C TRP A 186 -12.96 11.51 21.95
N ASN A 187 -11.76 11.37 22.54
CA ASN A 187 -11.40 10.26 23.43
C ASN A 187 -11.92 8.87 22.96
N TRP A 188 -11.67 8.55 21.69
CA TRP A 188 -12.16 7.27 21.13
C TRP A 188 -11.31 6.08 21.55
N GLY A 189 -10.12 6.31 22.12
CA GLY A 189 -9.22 5.23 22.56
C GLY A 189 -9.04 4.18 21.46
N LEU A 190 -9.22 2.91 21.80
CA LEU A 190 -9.09 1.79 20.85
C LEU A 190 -10.20 1.75 19.78
N LYS A 191 -11.33 2.45 19.96
CA LYS A 191 -12.45 2.48 19.01
C LYS A 191 -12.10 3.18 17.70
N ILE A 192 -10.99 3.93 17.66
CA ILE A 192 -10.47 4.55 16.43
C ILE A 192 -10.21 3.50 15.35
N SER A 193 -9.82 2.28 15.73
CA SER A 193 -9.58 1.20 14.79
C SER A 193 -10.83 0.80 14.00
N TRP A 194 -12.05 1.04 14.52
CA TRP A 194 -13.30 0.83 13.78
C TRP A 194 -13.50 1.84 12.65
N PHE A 195 -13.08 3.09 12.86
CA PHE A 195 -13.10 4.10 11.80
C PHE A 195 -12.17 3.70 10.65
N TYR A 196 -10.96 3.24 10.98
CA TYR A 196 -10.00 2.72 10.02
C TYR A 196 -10.43 1.42 9.35
N ALA A 197 -11.15 0.54 10.06
CA ALA A 197 -11.76 -0.64 9.45
C ALA A 197 -12.86 -0.23 8.45
N GLY A 198 -13.68 0.77 8.77
CA GLY A 198 -14.75 1.27 7.90
C GLY A 198 -14.21 1.90 6.61
N ILE A 199 -13.25 2.81 6.72
CA ILE A 199 -12.65 3.46 5.53
C ILE A 199 -11.64 2.55 4.81
N GLY A 200 -11.04 1.60 5.51
CA GLY A 200 -10.11 0.62 4.96
C GLY A 200 -10.79 -0.48 4.13
N PHE A 201 -12.07 -0.80 4.37
CA PHE A 201 -12.81 -1.80 3.59
C PHE A 201 -12.92 -1.46 2.09
N PRO A 202 -13.41 -0.27 1.67
CA PRO A 202 -13.46 0.08 0.26
C PRO A 202 -12.07 0.18 -0.37
N ALA A 203 -11.06 0.61 0.41
CA ALA A 203 -9.67 0.64 -0.05
C ALA A 203 -9.13 -0.77 -0.32
N MET A 204 -9.43 -1.74 0.56
CA MET A 204 -9.08 -3.16 0.39
C MET A 204 -9.77 -3.76 -0.84
N VAL A 205 -11.08 -3.54 -1.01
CA VAL A 205 -11.81 -4.00 -2.20
C VAL A 205 -11.22 -3.40 -3.47
N GLY A 206 -10.89 -2.11 -3.45
CA GLY A 206 -10.22 -1.46 -4.57
C GLY A 206 -8.85 -2.05 -4.88
N MET A 207 -8.06 -2.45 -3.87
CA MET A 207 -6.77 -3.12 -4.11
C MET A 207 -6.96 -4.43 -4.89
N TRP A 208 -7.97 -5.23 -4.55
CA TRP A 208 -8.27 -6.49 -5.24
C TRP A 208 -8.72 -6.32 -6.70
N LEU A 209 -9.43 -5.22 -6.99
CA LEU A 209 -9.97 -4.91 -8.32
C LEU A 209 -8.98 -4.14 -9.21
N LEU A 210 -8.26 -3.17 -8.66
CA LEU A 210 -7.44 -2.24 -9.44
C LEU A 210 -6.01 -2.72 -9.66
N ILE A 211 -5.46 -3.60 -8.80
CA ILE A 211 -4.06 -4.03 -8.91
C ILE A 211 -3.90 -5.12 -9.97
N PRO A 212 -3.18 -4.86 -11.08
CA PRO A 212 -2.72 -5.90 -12.00
C PRO A 212 -1.57 -6.73 -11.42
N GLU A 213 -1.39 -7.95 -11.96
CA GLU A 213 -0.18 -8.74 -11.75
C GLU A 213 0.91 -8.26 -12.71
N SER A 214 2.07 -7.83 -12.18
CA SER A 214 3.24 -7.40 -12.96
C SER A 214 4.39 -8.42 -12.96
N LYS A 215 4.23 -9.57 -12.28
CA LYS A 215 5.29 -10.57 -12.17
C LYS A 215 5.72 -11.10 -13.55
N GLY A 216 7.02 -11.03 -13.84
CA GLY A 216 7.63 -11.66 -15.01
C GLY A 216 7.37 -10.97 -16.34
N ARG A 217 6.82 -9.74 -16.33
CA ARG A 217 6.49 -9.00 -17.55
C ARG A 217 7.38 -7.80 -17.77
N SER A 218 7.76 -7.57 -19.03
CA SER A 218 8.49 -6.38 -19.42
C SER A 218 7.58 -5.15 -19.38
N THR A 219 8.18 -3.96 -19.21
CA THR A 219 7.45 -2.68 -19.28
C THR A 219 6.70 -2.52 -20.60
N ALA A 220 7.28 -2.99 -21.71
CA ALA A 220 6.63 -2.98 -23.02
C ALA A 220 5.41 -3.92 -23.12
N GLU A 221 5.42 -5.05 -22.40
CA GLU A 221 4.30 -5.99 -22.36
C GLU A 221 3.14 -5.45 -21.51
N LEU A 222 3.48 -4.78 -20.40
CA LEU A 222 2.52 -4.03 -19.60
C LEU A 222 1.88 -2.92 -20.44
N ASP A 223 2.67 -2.23 -21.26
CA ASP A 223 2.16 -1.18 -22.14
C ASP A 223 1.11 -1.71 -23.12
N GLU A 224 1.40 -2.83 -23.79
CA GLU A 224 0.49 -3.52 -24.70
C GLU A 224 -0.84 -3.91 -24.04
N LEU A 225 -0.78 -4.43 -22.80
CA LEU A 225 -1.98 -4.84 -22.04
C LEU A 225 -2.87 -3.65 -21.68
N PHE A 226 -2.26 -2.52 -21.34
CA PHE A 226 -2.96 -1.28 -21.06
C PHE A 226 -3.56 -0.67 -22.34
N GLU A 227 -2.86 -0.74 -23.48
CA GLU A 227 -3.39 -0.30 -24.78
C GLU A 227 -4.59 -1.16 -25.24
N ARG A 228 -4.54 -2.46 -24.99
CA ARG A 228 -5.66 -3.39 -25.21
C ARG A 228 -6.84 -3.19 -24.25
N LYS A 229 -6.74 -2.24 -23.30
CA LYS A 229 -7.77 -1.92 -22.29
C LYS A 229 -8.26 -3.14 -21.53
N ILE A 230 -7.37 -4.10 -21.28
CA ILE A 230 -7.72 -5.29 -20.50
C ILE A 230 -7.98 -4.84 -19.06
N LYS A 231 -8.90 -5.52 -18.38
CA LYS A 231 -9.21 -5.19 -16.99
C LYS A 231 -8.02 -5.58 -16.10
N PRO A 232 -7.55 -4.72 -15.18
CA PRO A 232 -6.32 -4.95 -14.41
C PRO A 232 -6.26 -6.32 -13.71
N TRP A 233 -7.38 -6.76 -13.13
CA TRP A 233 -7.49 -8.04 -12.44
C TRP A 233 -7.38 -9.28 -13.33
N ARG A 234 -7.41 -9.14 -14.67
CA ARG A 234 -7.26 -10.22 -15.65
C ARG A 234 -5.90 -10.23 -16.33
N PHE A 235 -4.96 -9.37 -15.92
CA PHE A 235 -3.65 -9.27 -16.58
C PHE A 235 -2.91 -10.62 -16.57
N SER A 236 -2.99 -11.39 -15.47
CA SER A 236 -2.38 -12.72 -15.37
C SER A 236 -2.90 -13.76 -16.38
N GLN A 237 -4.06 -13.57 -16.99
CA GLN A 237 -4.65 -14.52 -17.95
C GLN A 237 -4.54 -14.06 -19.41
N ALA A 238 -4.10 -12.83 -19.65
CA ALA A 238 -4.01 -12.26 -20.97
C ALA A 238 -2.62 -12.54 -21.58
N GLU A 239 -2.57 -13.24 -22.71
CA GLU A 239 -1.34 -13.43 -23.48
C GLU A 239 -0.90 -12.13 -24.17
N THR A 240 0.37 -11.77 -24.04
CA THR A 240 1.01 -10.65 -24.74
C THR A 240 1.51 -11.07 -26.11
N ALA A 241 1.68 -10.12 -27.04
CA ALA A 241 2.23 -10.43 -28.36
C ALA A 241 3.67 -10.95 -28.25
N THR A 242 4.43 -10.49 -27.25
CA THR A 242 5.80 -10.96 -26.98
C THR A 242 5.82 -12.42 -26.51
N GLU A 243 4.93 -12.83 -25.59
CA GLU A 243 4.75 -14.24 -25.21
C GLU A 243 4.39 -15.12 -26.43
N ARG A 244 3.58 -14.61 -27.36
CA ARG A 244 3.25 -15.31 -28.62
C ARG A 244 4.43 -15.40 -29.59
N LEU A 245 5.26 -14.36 -29.68
CA LEU A 245 6.46 -14.36 -30.53
C LEU A 245 7.52 -15.33 -30.02
N VAL A 246 7.69 -15.45 -28.70
CA VAL A 246 8.58 -16.44 -28.08
C VAL A 246 8.06 -17.86 -28.34
N LYS A 247 6.77 -18.13 -28.12
CA LYS A 247 6.14 -19.43 -28.44
C LYS A 247 6.18 -19.79 -29.93
N SER A 248 6.26 -18.81 -30.83
CA SER A 248 6.37 -19.06 -32.28
C SER A 248 7.80 -19.38 -32.75
N LYS A 249 8.80 -19.15 -31.88
CA LYS A 249 10.22 -19.42 -32.14
C LYS A 249 10.72 -20.73 -31.52
N GLU A 250 9.91 -21.38 -30.68
CA GLU A 250 10.11 -22.74 -30.19
C GLU A 250 9.42 -23.75 -31.12
#